data_AF-A0A9D2L594-F1
#
_entry.id   AF-A0A9D2L594-F1
#
_cell.length_a   1.000
_cell.length_b   1.000
_cell.length_c   1.000
_cell.angle_alpha   90.00
_cell.angle_beta   90.00
_cell.angle_gamma   90.00
#
_symmetry.space_group_name_H-M   'P 1'
#
loop_
_entity.id
_entity.type
_entity.pdbx_description
1 polymer ?
#
loop_
_entity_poly.entity_id
_entity_poly.type
_entity_poly.pdbx_seq_one_letter_code
_entity_poly.pdbx_strand_id
1 'polypeptide(L)'
;MTYPVIPELYGIVAQRLLDEIGGKNYYSGSFSFDYGSKECRFIASLIIYRHTERFPEGDFDRIEDVVPVWWEFHTFDAEGEHPNDFSFSELKHYLF
;
A
#
# COMPACT_ATOMS: atom_id res chain seq x y z
N MET A 1 -12.28 -7.82 -19.51
CA MET A 1 -12.76 -6.65 -18.73
C MET A 1 -11.87 -6.58 -17.51
N THR A 2 -11.31 -5.42 -17.19
CA THR A 2 -10.50 -5.21 -15.97
C THR A 2 -11.42 -5.01 -14.78
N TYR A 3 -11.09 -5.60 -13.63
CA TYR A 3 -11.86 -5.45 -12.41
C TYR A 3 -11.57 -4.09 -11.76
N PRO A 4 -12.59 -3.25 -11.51
CA PRO A 4 -12.38 -1.95 -10.89
C PRO A 4 -12.05 -2.10 -9.41
N VAL A 5 -10.92 -1.54 -8.98
CA VAL A 5 -10.55 -1.42 -7.57
C VAL A 5 -11.32 -0.25 -6.98
N ILE A 6 -12.16 -0.56 -5.98
CA ILE A 6 -12.96 0.46 -5.30
C ILE A 6 -12.13 1.22 -4.24
N PRO A 7 -12.52 2.45 -3.87
CA PRO A 7 -11.86 3.26 -2.83
C PRO A 7 -11.58 2.55 -1.51
N GLU A 8 -12.51 1.69 -1.07
CA GLU A 8 -12.36 0.92 0.19
C GLU A 8 -11.14 -0.01 0.17
N LEU A 9 -10.86 -0.62 -0.99
CA LEU A 9 -9.72 -1.51 -1.19
C LEU A 9 -8.39 -0.76 -1.07
N TYR A 10 -8.30 0.46 -1.60
CA TYR A 10 -7.12 1.31 -1.43
C TYR A 10 -6.87 1.66 0.04
N GLY A 11 -7.92 1.96 0.81
CA GLY A 11 -7.81 2.20 2.25
C GLY A 11 -7.25 0.99 3.02
N ILE A 12 -7.72 -0.22 2.70
CA ILE A 12 -7.22 -1.46 3.32
C ILE A 12 -5.74 -1.68 2.99
N VAL A 13 -5.35 -1.51 1.73
CA VAL A 13 -3.94 -1.66 1.30
C VAL A 13 -3.07 -0.60 1.97
N ALA A 14 -3.52 0.66 2.04
CA ALA A 14 -2.78 1.76 2.65
C ALA A 14 -2.52 1.50 4.13
N GLN A 15 -3.55 1.11 4.90
CA GLN A 15 -3.38 0.82 6.32
C GLN A 15 -2.39 -0.32 6.57
N ARG A 16 -2.54 -1.45 5.85
CA ARG A 16 -1.63 -2.59 5.98
C ARG A 16 -0.21 -2.24 5.59
N LEU A 17 -0.05 -1.44 4.54
CA LEU A 17 1.25 -0.99 4.09
C LEU A 17 1.93 -0.09 5.12
N LEU A 18 1.20 0.84 5.75
CA LEU A 18 1.73 1.67 6.83
C LEU A 18 2.18 0.84 8.04
N ASP A 19 1.39 -0.16 8.42
CA ASP A 19 1.73 -1.08 9.52
C ASP A 19 3.03 -1.87 9.22
N GLU A 20 3.19 -2.35 7.99
CA GLU A 20 4.36 -3.10 7.52
C GLU A 20 5.63 -2.24 7.37
N ILE A 21 5.46 -1.00 6.86
CA ILE A 21 6.52 0.00 6.75
C ILE A 21 7.02 0.36 8.15
N GLY A 22 6.12 0.59 9.11
CA GLY A 22 6.47 1.00 10.47
C GLY A 22 7.37 2.24 10.48
N GLY A 23 8.60 2.11 11.00
CA GLY A 23 9.64 3.16 11.01
C GLY A 23 10.75 2.96 9.97
N LYS A 24 10.56 2.10 8.98
CA LYS A 24 11.59 1.81 7.97
C LYS A 24 11.60 2.89 6.87
N ASN A 25 12.78 3.10 6.28
CA ASN A 25 12.99 3.97 5.10
C ASN A 25 12.94 3.18 3.78
N TYR A 26 12.89 1.85 3.85
CA TYR A 26 12.78 0.96 2.71
C TYR A 26 11.85 -0.20 3.08
N TYR A 27 10.92 -0.52 2.18
CA TYR A 27 10.03 -1.67 2.29
C TYR A 27 10.22 -2.55 1.06
N SER A 28 10.33 -3.86 1.27
CA SER A 28 10.34 -4.86 0.21
C SER A 28 9.64 -6.09 0.76
N GLY A 29 8.45 -6.36 0.27
CA GLY A 29 7.63 -7.42 0.84
C GLY A 29 6.32 -7.62 0.11
N SER A 30 5.51 -8.49 0.68
CA SER A 30 4.15 -8.75 0.21
C SER A 30 3.23 -9.07 1.36
N PHE A 31 1.96 -8.71 1.22
CA PHE A 31 0.90 -9.17 2.10
C PHE A 31 -0.34 -9.56 1.30
N SER A 32 -1.08 -10.54 1.83
CA SER A 32 -2.36 -10.98 1.30
C SER A 32 -3.50 -10.64 2.27
N PHE A 33 -4.71 -10.48 1.73
CA PHE A 33 -5.92 -10.28 2.50
C PHE A 33 -7.17 -10.69 1.75
N ASP A 34 -8.18 -11.14 2.49
CA ASP A 34 -9.49 -11.45 1.92
C ASP A 34 -10.34 -10.19 1.81
N TYR A 35 -11.06 -10.06 0.68
CA TYR A 35 -12.08 -9.07 0.44
C TYR A 35 -13.32 -9.75 -0.16
N GLY A 36 -14.31 -10.02 0.69
CA GLY A 36 -15.48 -10.81 0.31
C GLY A 36 -15.10 -12.24 -0.04
N SER A 37 -15.40 -12.69 -1.26
CA SER A 37 -15.03 -14.02 -1.79
C SER A 37 -13.72 -14.02 -2.58
N LYS A 38 -12.90 -12.97 -2.45
CA LYS A 38 -11.67 -12.78 -3.21
C LYS A 38 -10.47 -12.67 -2.29
N GLU A 39 -9.33 -13.19 -2.72
CA GLU A 39 -8.04 -12.97 -2.08
C GLU A 39 -7.28 -11.88 -2.86
N CYS A 40 -6.83 -10.84 -2.18
CA CYS A 40 -6.01 -9.78 -2.75
C CYS A 40 -4.58 -9.92 -2.25
N ARG A 41 -3.60 -9.77 -3.15
CA ARG A 41 -2.18 -9.82 -2.81
C ARG A 41 -1.47 -8.58 -3.33
N PHE A 42 -0.84 -7.85 -2.42
CA PHE A 42 0.02 -6.71 -2.75
C PHE A 42 1.48 -7.11 -2.56
N ILE A 43 2.31 -6.78 -3.54
CA ILE A 43 3.75 -7.02 -3.51
C ILE A 43 4.41 -5.71 -3.92
N ALA A 44 5.36 -5.20 -3.14
CA ALA A 44 6.04 -3.96 -3.51
C ALA A 44 7.44 -3.83 -2.91
N SER A 45 8.26 -3.09 -3.64
CA SER A 45 9.53 -2.52 -3.19
C SER A 45 9.43 -1.00 -3.25
N LEU A 46 9.53 -0.35 -2.08
CA LEU A 46 9.23 1.06 -1.89
C LEU A 46 10.36 1.75 -1.14
N ILE A 47 10.65 2.99 -1.54
CA ILE A 47 11.50 3.93 -0.80
C ILE A 47 10.56 4.87 -0.03
N ILE A 48 10.77 4.98 1.27
CA ILE A 48 9.97 5.83 2.16
C ILE A 48 10.81 7.06 2.51
N TYR A 49 10.38 8.22 2.03
CA TYR A 49 10.95 9.51 2.39
C TYR A 49 10.29 10.00 3.66
N ARG A 50 11.13 10.27 4.66
CA ARG A 50 10.69 10.69 5.98
C ARG A 50 11.34 12.01 6.35
N HIS A 51 10.57 12.84 7.01
CA HIS A 51 11.02 14.08 7.57
C HIS A 51 10.81 14.06 9.09
N THR A 52 11.88 14.30 9.82
CA THR A 52 11.81 14.47 11.27
C THR A 52 11.52 15.92 11.59
N GLU A 53 10.33 16.18 12.11
CA GLU A 53 9.95 17.48 12.64
C GLU A 53 10.32 17.55 14.12
N ARG A 54 11.07 18.59 14.52
CA ARG A 54 11.50 18.78 15.91
C ARG A 54 10.65 19.84 16.58
N PHE A 55 9.96 19.45 17.65
CA PHE A 55 9.16 20.34 18.46
C PHE A 55 9.67 20.36 19.92
N PRO A 56 9.35 21.40 20.71
CA PRO A 56 9.64 21.40 22.15
C PRO A 56 9.07 20.18 22.90
N GLU A 57 7.97 19.62 22.41
CA GLU A 57 7.28 18.44 22.95
C GLU A 57 7.92 17.11 22.52
N GLY A 58 8.82 17.12 21.52
CA GLY A 58 9.51 15.93 21.01
C GLY A 58 9.73 15.95 19.49
N ASP A 59 10.41 14.91 19.02
CA ASP A 59 10.63 14.67 17.59
C ASP A 59 9.51 13.79 17.03
N PHE A 60 8.94 14.20 15.90
CA PHE A 60 7.91 13.46 15.18
C PHE A 60 8.43 13.07 13.81
N ASP A 61 8.36 11.77 13.51
CA ASP A 61 8.78 11.24 12.23
C ASP A 61 7.56 11.09 11.31
N ARG A 62 7.52 11.90 10.25
CA ARG A 62 6.42 11.94 9.29
C ARG A 62 6.87 11.37 7.95
N ILE A 63 6.03 10.53 7.35
CA ILE A 63 6.21 10.11 5.96
C ILE A 63 5.85 11.30 5.05
N GLU A 64 6.81 11.75 4.25
CA GLU A 64 6.64 12.85 3.30
C GLU A 64 6.23 12.33 1.91
N ASP A 65 6.86 11.23 1.47
CA ASP A 65 6.49 10.56 0.22
C ASP A 65 6.86 9.07 0.28
N VAL A 66 6.18 8.28 -0.54
CA VAL A 66 6.48 6.86 -0.78
C VAL A 66 6.68 6.66 -2.27
N VAL A 67 7.90 6.32 -2.68
CA VAL A 67 8.25 6.12 -4.08
C VAL A 67 8.29 4.63 -4.40
N PRO A 68 7.44 4.13 -5.32
CA PRO A 68 7.49 2.75 -5.74
C PRO A 68 8.68 2.52 -6.67
N VAL A 69 9.53 1.56 -6.34
CA VAL A 69 10.57 1.04 -7.24
C VAL A 69 9.96 -0.02 -8.16
N TRP A 70 9.16 -0.91 -7.59
CA TRP A 70 8.41 -1.96 -8.30
C TRP A 70 7.23 -2.40 -7.44
N TRP A 71 6.11 -2.77 -8.07
CA TRP A 71 4.91 -3.25 -7.36
C TRP A 71 4.00 -4.09 -8.27
N GLU A 72 3.22 -4.96 -7.66
CA GLU A 72 2.14 -5.74 -8.27
C GLU A 72 0.95 -5.84 -7.31
N PHE A 73 -0.25 -5.86 -7.86
CA PHE A 73 -1.48 -6.10 -7.10
C PHE A 73 -2.36 -7.13 -7.82
N HIS A 74 -2.50 -8.29 -7.19
CA HIS A 74 -3.25 -9.42 -7.74
C HIS A 74 -4.56 -9.60 -7.00
N THR A 75 -5.59 -10.00 -7.74
CA THR A 75 -6.88 -10.36 -7.18
C THR A 75 -7.23 -11.76 -7.64
N PHE A 76 -7.50 -12.66 -6.71
CA PHE A 76 -7.85 -14.05 -6.97
C PHE A 76 -9.28 -14.31 -6.54
N ASP A 77 -10.00 -15.15 -7.28
CA ASP A 77 -11.23 -15.78 -6.84
C ASP A 77 -11.21 -17.30 -7.17
N ALA A 78 -12.36 -17.96 -7.06
CA ALA A 78 -12.48 -19.39 -7.32
C ALA A 78 -12.12 -19.81 -8.77
N GLU A 79 -12.17 -18.88 -9.73
CA GLU A 79 -11.85 -19.10 -11.13
C GLU A 79 -10.38 -18.79 -11.47
N GLY A 80 -9.65 -18.15 -10.56
CA GLY A 80 -8.23 -17.85 -10.69
C GLY A 80 -7.90 -16.37 -10.53
N GLU A 81 -6.82 -15.93 -11.16
CA GLU A 81 -6.35 -14.54 -11.12
C GLU A 81 -7.15 -13.65 -12.08
N HIS A 82 -7.56 -12.49 -11.58
CA HIS A 82 -8.28 -11.49 -12.34
C HIS A 82 -7.48 -10.18 -12.42
N PRO A 83 -7.20 -9.68 -13.64
CA PRO A 83 -6.54 -8.39 -13.80
C PRO A 83 -7.45 -7.26 -13.31
N ASN A 84 -6.89 -6.36 -12.52
CA ASN A 84 -7.56 -5.20 -11.97
C ASN A 84 -6.89 -3.90 -12.46
N ASP A 85 -7.53 -2.77 -12.20
CA ASP A 85 -7.03 -1.43 -12.55
C ASP A 85 -6.35 -0.71 -11.37
N PHE A 86 -5.76 -1.47 -10.44
CA PHE A 86 -5.07 -0.89 -9.28
C PHE A 86 -4.02 0.13 -9.74
N SER A 87 -3.92 1.22 -8.98
CA SER A 87 -3.02 2.33 -9.29
C SER A 87 -2.28 2.73 -8.04
N PHE A 88 -0.95 2.66 -8.08
CA PHE A 88 -0.14 3.13 -6.97
C PHE A 88 -0.30 4.65 -6.76
N SER A 89 -0.51 5.41 -7.84
CA SER A 89 -0.78 6.84 -7.72
C SER A 89 -2.06 7.11 -6.95
N GLU A 90 -3.10 6.29 -7.15
CA GLU A 90 -4.34 6.39 -6.38
C GLU A 90 -4.11 5.99 -4.92
N LEU A 91 -3.37 4.91 -4.67
CA LEU A 91 -3.00 4.47 -3.32
C LEU A 91 -2.33 5.57 -2.49
N LYS A 92 -1.50 6.43 -3.12
CA LYS A 92 -0.84 7.55 -2.42
C LYS A 92 -1.83 8.50 -1.75
N HIS A 93 -3.03 8.68 -2.32
CA HIS A 93 -4.07 9.54 -1.74
C HIS A 93 -4.66 8.98 -0.43
N TYR A 94 -4.37 7.72 -0.09
CA TYR A 94 -4.84 7.05 1.13
C TYR A 94 -3.72 6.88 2.18
N LEU A 95 -2.48 7.24 1.86
CA LEU A 95 -1.34 7.11 2.78
C LEU A 95 -1.15 8.33 3.70
N PHE A 96 -1.61 9.52 3.28
CA PHE A 96 -1.42 10.79 3.98
C PHE A 96 -2.51 11.82 3.64
#